data_AF-A0A7M2RJL5-F1
#
_entry.id   AF-A0A7M2RJL5-F1
#
_cell.length_a   1.000
_cell.length_b   1.000
_cell.length_c   1.000
_cell.angle_alpha   90.00
_cell.angle_beta   90.00
_cell.angle_gamma   90.00
#
_symmetry.space_group_name_H-M   'P 1'
#
loop_
_entity.id
_entity.type
_entity.pdbx_description
1 polymer ?
#
loop_
_entity_poly.entity_id
_entity_poly.type
_entity_poly.pdbx_seq_one_letter_code
_entity_poly.pdbx_strand_id
1 'polypeptide(L)'
;MAVAPIDKVRQVLDYAVKEIPRYKIYMGIPNYGYDWTLPFERGVSRARVLGNVEAIELAIRNRADILFDETAQSPHFTYVIDQVQHEVWFEDVRSMKVKYETAGEYLFFGIGYWNLMRPFRANWLLLNHLVNQT
;
A
#
# COMPACT_ATOMS: atom_id res chain seq x y z
N MET A 1 4.25 4.70 9.26
CA MET A 1 3.45 3.46 9.43
C MET A 1 2.84 3.06 8.09
N ALA A 2 2.90 1.79 7.69
CA ALA A 2 2.29 1.33 6.43
C ALA A 2 0.78 1.66 6.34
N VAL A 3 0.28 1.90 5.13
CA VAL A 3 -1.13 2.26 4.87
C VAL A 3 -2.05 1.07 5.09
N ALA A 4 -1.67 -0.11 4.56
CA ALA A 4 -2.40 -1.36 4.69
C ALA A 4 -1.42 -2.51 4.96
N PRO A 5 -0.83 -2.58 6.17
CA PRO A 5 0.13 -3.63 6.53
C PRO A 5 -0.54 -5.00 6.48
N ILE A 6 0.08 -5.95 5.76
CA ILE A 6 -0.58 -7.21 5.42
C ILE A 6 -0.89 -8.08 6.66
N ASP A 7 -0.07 -8.02 7.71
CA ASP A 7 -0.30 -8.73 8.97
C ASP A 7 -1.63 -8.30 9.63
N LYS A 8 -1.92 -6.99 9.63
CA LYS A 8 -3.19 -6.45 10.16
C LYS A 8 -4.35 -6.70 9.21
N VAL A 9 -4.12 -6.61 7.91
CA VAL A 9 -5.15 -6.95 6.90
C VAL A 9 -5.62 -8.38 7.14
N ARG A 10 -4.70 -9.36 7.25
CA ARG A 10 -5.05 -10.77 7.50
C ARG A 10 -5.86 -10.97 8.77
N GLN A 11 -5.55 -10.26 9.86
CA GLN A 11 -6.36 -10.32 11.08
C GLN A 11 -7.83 -9.91 10.86
N VAL A 12 -8.07 -8.89 10.03
CA VAL A 12 -9.44 -8.47 9.65
C VAL A 12 -10.10 -9.52 8.76
N LEU A 13 -9.35 -10.08 7.80
CA LEU A 13 -9.87 -11.09 6.88
C LEU A 13 -10.24 -12.40 7.59
N ASP A 14 -9.42 -12.83 8.55
CA ASP A 14 -9.65 -14.02 9.39
C ASP A 14 -10.94 -13.92 10.20
N TYR A 15 -11.31 -12.70 10.62
CA TYR A 15 -12.60 -12.45 11.22
C TYR A 15 -13.71 -12.45 10.15
N ALA A 16 -13.53 -11.72 9.05
CA ALA A 16 -14.56 -11.56 8.02
C ALA A 16 -15.06 -12.90 7.46
N VAL A 17 -14.18 -13.89 7.27
CA VAL A 17 -14.57 -15.22 6.73
C VAL A 17 -15.36 -16.10 7.69
N LYS A 18 -15.42 -15.75 8.97
CA LYS A 18 -16.28 -16.44 9.96
C LYS A 18 -17.73 -15.96 9.86
N GLU A 19 -17.91 -14.71 9.42
CA GLU A 19 -19.20 -14.02 9.43
C GLU A 19 -19.81 -13.88 8.02
N ILE A 20 -18.98 -13.83 6.98
CA ILE A 20 -19.38 -13.54 5.60
C ILE A 20 -18.87 -14.64 4.67
N PRO A 21 -19.73 -15.23 3.82
CA PRO A 21 -19.27 -16.17 2.79
C PRO A 21 -18.20 -15.52 1.90
N ARG A 22 -17.07 -16.22 1.71
CA ARG A 22 -15.87 -15.73 1.01
C ARG A 22 -16.14 -15.09 -0.35
N TYR A 23 -17.02 -15.71 -1.15
CA TYR A 23 -17.42 -15.23 -2.48
C TYR A 23 -18.24 -13.92 -2.49
N LYS A 24 -18.59 -13.38 -1.31
CA LYS A 24 -19.24 -12.06 -1.18
C LYS A 24 -18.25 -10.95 -0.80
N ILE A 25 -16.99 -11.29 -0.53
CA ILE A 25 -15.99 -10.36 -0.01
C ILE A 25 -15.12 -9.85 -1.17
N TYR A 26 -14.92 -8.53 -1.18
CA TYR A 26 -13.84 -7.88 -1.92
C TYR A 26 -12.82 -7.35 -0.91
N MET A 27 -11.54 -7.64 -1.10
CA MET A 27 -10.49 -7.07 -0.26
C MET A 27 -10.12 -5.66 -0.72
N GLY A 28 -10.26 -4.67 0.16
CA GLY A 28 -9.86 -3.30 -0.12
C GLY A 28 -8.34 -3.14 -0.16
N ILE A 29 -7.81 -2.44 -1.17
CA ILE A 29 -6.38 -2.11 -1.30
C ILE A 29 -6.17 -0.63 -1.62
N PRO A 30 -5.18 0.02 -1.00
CA PRO A 30 -4.87 1.41 -1.29
C PRO A 30 -4.12 1.55 -2.62
N ASN A 31 -4.41 2.62 -3.36
CA ASN A 31 -3.64 3.08 -4.52
C ASN A 31 -3.02 4.46 -4.22
N TYR A 32 -2.53 4.63 -2.99
CA TYR A 32 -1.93 5.85 -2.49
C TYR A 32 -0.97 5.53 -1.35
N GLY A 33 -0.05 6.44 -1.11
CA GLY A 33 0.82 6.50 0.06
C GLY A 33 0.59 7.75 0.88
N TYR A 34 1.37 7.88 1.93
CA TYR A 34 1.42 9.05 2.80
C TYR A 34 2.86 9.47 3.04
N ASP A 35 3.07 10.78 3.06
CA ASP A 35 4.29 11.44 3.51
C ASP A 35 3.98 12.17 4.83
N TRP A 36 4.59 11.69 5.91
CA TRP A 36 4.45 12.22 7.26
C TRP A 36 5.65 13.08 7.62
N THR A 37 5.37 14.30 8.08
CA THR A 37 6.34 15.10 8.83
C THR A 37 6.51 14.55 10.25
N LEU A 38 7.76 14.44 10.69
CA LEU A 38 8.17 13.98 12.02
C LEU A 38 8.79 15.14 12.84
N PRO A 39 8.61 15.14 14.18
CA PRO A 39 7.86 14.17 14.97
C PRO A 39 6.34 14.26 14.71
N PHE A 40 5.64 13.14 14.91
CA PHE A 40 4.19 13.12 14.82
C PHE A 40 3.59 13.79 16.07
N GLU A 41 2.81 14.85 15.84
CA GLU A 41 2.04 15.53 16.87
C GLU A 41 0.55 15.40 16.57
N ARG A 42 -0.18 14.79 17.51
CA ARG A 42 -1.62 14.56 17.37
C ARG A 42 -2.36 15.89 17.20
N GLY A 43 -3.08 16.02 16.09
CA GLY A 43 -3.87 17.21 15.78
C GLY A 43 -3.09 18.33 15.08
N VAL A 44 -1.77 18.21 14.97
CA VAL A 44 -0.89 19.20 14.33
C VAL A 44 -0.29 18.61 13.04
N SER A 45 0.45 17.51 13.15
CA SER A 45 1.08 16.86 11.98
C SER A 45 0.00 16.29 11.06
N ARG A 46 0.09 16.63 9.77
CA ARG A 46 -0.78 16.10 8.72
C ARG A 46 0.04 15.38 7.67
N ALA A 47 -0.38 14.19 7.33
CA ALA A 47 0.21 13.46 6.23
C ALA A 47 -0.26 14.03 4.89
N ARG A 48 0.66 14.21 3.94
CA ARG A 48 0.32 14.47 2.56
C ARG A 48 0.00 13.15 1.87
N VAL A 49 -1.14 13.06 1.18
CA VAL A 49 -1.48 11.88 0.38
C VAL A 49 -0.69 11.92 -0.94
N LEU A 50 0.01 10.84 -1.26
CA LEU A 50 0.84 10.70 -2.46
C LEU A 50 0.35 9.59 -3.39
N GLY A 51 0.64 9.69 -4.69
CA GLY A 51 0.57 8.56 -5.61
C GLY A 51 1.80 7.65 -5.49
N ASN A 52 1.67 6.40 -5.94
CA ASN A 52 2.78 5.44 -5.87
C ASN A 52 3.96 5.83 -6.77
N VAL A 53 3.69 6.39 -7.95
CA VAL A 53 4.73 6.95 -8.84
C VAL A 53 5.36 8.22 -8.23
N GLU A 54 4.53 9.09 -7.65
CA GLU A 54 4.96 10.32 -6.99
C GLU A 54 5.88 10.04 -5.79
N ALA A 55 5.65 8.96 -5.04
CA ALA A 55 6.52 8.54 -3.94
C ALA A 55 7.93 8.16 -4.43
N ILE A 56 8.05 7.49 -5.57
CA ILE A 56 9.33 7.15 -6.20
C ILE A 56 10.07 8.44 -6.65
N GLU A 57 9.35 9.36 -7.27
CA GLU A 57 9.92 10.66 -7.67
C GLU A 57 10.40 11.48 -6.47
N LEU A 58 9.69 11.40 -5.34
CA LEU A 58 10.08 12.04 -4.08
C LEU A 58 11.35 11.41 -3.50
N ALA A 59 11.46 10.07 -3.51
CA ALA A 59 12.67 9.38 -3.09
C ALA A 59 13.89 9.78 -3.94
N ILE A 60 13.74 9.79 -5.27
CA ILE A 60 14.80 10.20 -6.21
C ILE A 60 15.26 11.63 -5.93
N ARG A 61 14.32 12.58 -5.82
CA ARG A 61 14.64 14.00 -5.57
C ARG A 61 15.42 14.21 -4.28
N ASN A 62 15.15 13.41 -3.26
CA ASN A 62 15.81 13.52 -1.95
C ASN A 62 16.97 12.53 -1.77
N ARG A 63 17.32 11.76 -2.82
CA ARG A 63 18.35 10.71 -2.75
C ARG A 63 18.12 9.73 -1.59
N ALA A 64 16.85 9.39 -1.36
CA ALA A 64 16.45 8.46 -0.32
C ALA A 64 16.41 7.04 -0.86
N ASP A 65 16.97 6.10 -0.10
CA ASP A 65 16.88 4.68 -0.40
C ASP A 65 15.49 4.15 -0.03
N ILE A 66 14.83 3.48 -0.98
CA ILE A 66 13.54 2.83 -0.75
C ILE A 66 13.79 1.47 -0.09
N LEU A 67 13.39 1.37 1.17
CA LEU A 67 13.41 0.14 1.96
C LEU A 67 12.08 -0.59 1.83
N PHE A 68 12.05 -1.84 2.30
CA PHE A 68 10.85 -2.67 2.30
C PHE A 68 10.69 -3.32 3.67
N ASP A 69 9.54 -3.11 4.30
CA ASP A 69 9.22 -3.75 5.57
C ASP A 69 8.61 -5.13 5.31
N GLU A 70 9.30 -6.17 5.76
CA GLU A 70 8.89 -7.56 5.52
C GLU A 70 7.67 -8.00 6.35
N THR A 71 7.36 -7.32 7.45
CA THR A 71 6.18 -7.64 8.26
C THR A 71 4.92 -7.00 7.67
N ALA A 72 5.01 -5.72 7.32
CA ALA A 72 3.95 -4.99 6.68
C ALA A 72 3.78 -5.35 5.20
N GLN A 73 4.82 -5.91 4.58
CA GLN A 73 4.94 -6.10 3.13
C GLN A 73 4.65 -4.80 2.38
N SER A 74 5.36 -3.73 2.74
CA SER A 74 5.13 -2.39 2.20
C SER A 74 6.46 -1.61 2.06
N PRO A 75 6.65 -0.87 0.96
CA PRO A 75 7.82 -0.01 0.79
C PRO A 75 7.72 1.26 1.63
N HIS A 76 8.87 1.74 2.08
CA HIS A 76 8.99 3.00 2.80
C HIS A 76 10.36 3.64 2.61
N PHE A 77 10.46 4.93 2.91
CA PHE A 77 11.74 5.63 3.00
C PHE A 77 11.62 6.84 3.92
N THR A 78 12.77 7.35 4.36
CA THR A 78 12.86 8.61 5.10
C THR A 78 13.72 9.60 4.35
N TYR A 79 13.46 10.88 4.54
CA TYR A 79 14.30 11.96 4.03
C TYR A 79 14.22 13.18 4.94
N VAL A 80 15.12 14.14 4.73
CA VAL A 80 15.13 15.41 5.47
C VAL A 80 15.08 16.55 4.47
N ILE A 81 14.18 17.50 4.69
CA ILE A 81 14.09 18.75 3.95
C ILE A 81 13.88 19.89 4.94
N ASP A 82 14.60 21.00 4.79
CA ASP A 82 14.49 22.17 5.69
C ASP A 82 14.61 21.84 7.19
N GLN A 83 15.51 20.90 7.53
CA GLN A 83 15.71 20.34 8.87
C GLN A 83 14.50 19.58 9.46
N VAL A 84 13.47 19.35 8.65
CA VAL A 84 12.29 18.56 9.00
C VAL A 84 12.46 17.15 8.47
N GLN A 85 12.27 16.16 9.35
CA GLN A 85 12.31 14.75 8.95
C GLN A 85 10.96 14.32 8.38
N HIS A 86 11.01 13.54 7.32
CA HIS A 86 9.85 12.96 6.67
C HIS A 86 9.95 11.44 6.64
N GLU A 87 8.81 10.78 6.73
CA GLU A 87 8.65 9.34 6.56
C GLU A 87 7.55 9.07 5.55
N VAL A 88 7.85 8.27 4.52
CA VAL A 88 6.93 7.97 3.44
C VAL A 88 6.63 6.48 3.42
N TRP A 89 5.35 6.13 3.38
CA TRP A 89 4.90 4.75 3.10
C TRP A 89 3.95 4.76 1.91
N PHE A 90 4.13 3.82 1.00
CA PHE A 90 3.36 3.75 -0.25
C PHE A 90 3.22 2.29 -0.71
N GLU A 91 2.74 2.07 -1.93
CA GLU A 91 2.62 0.73 -2.52
C GLU A 91 3.52 0.62 -3.77
N ASP A 92 4.13 -0.54 -3.96
CA ASP A 92 4.83 -0.90 -5.19
C ASP A 92 4.36 -2.26 -5.71
N VAL A 93 4.96 -2.77 -6.79
CA VAL A 93 4.55 -4.06 -7.35
C VAL A 93 4.79 -5.25 -6.40
N ARG A 94 5.73 -5.15 -5.44
CA ARG A 94 5.99 -6.20 -4.45
C ARG A 94 4.83 -6.28 -3.47
N SER A 95 4.45 -5.14 -2.89
CA SER A 95 3.34 -5.07 -1.93
C SER A 95 1.99 -5.36 -2.58
N MET A 96 1.78 -4.93 -3.83
CA MET A 96 0.54 -5.23 -4.58
C MET A 96 0.43 -6.73 -4.91
N LYS A 97 1.53 -7.40 -5.29
CA LYS A 97 1.55 -8.85 -5.52
C LYS A 97 1.08 -9.61 -4.29
N VAL A 98 1.63 -9.29 -3.12
CA VAL A 98 1.24 -9.91 -1.85
C VAL A 98 -0.25 -9.73 -1.56
N LYS A 99 -0.80 -8.53 -1.82
CA LYS A 99 -2.22 -8.26 -1.63
C LYS A 99 -3.09 -9.08 -2.60
N TYR A 100 -2.70 -9.20 -3.87
CA TYR A 100 -3.42 -10.04 -4.83
C TYR A 100 -3.41 -11.52 -4.45
N GLU A 101 -2.23 -12.04 -4.09
CA GLU A 101 -2.08 -13.43 -3.64
C GLU A 101 -2.90 -13.68 -2.38
N THR A 102 -2.91 -12.74 -1.43
CA THR A 102 -3.74 -12.83 -0.21
C THR A 102 -5.23 -12.92 -0.56
N ALA A 103 -5.76 -12.09 -1.46
CA ALA A 103 -7.16 -12.21 -1.86
C ALA A 103 -7.48 -13.59 -2.49
N GLY A 104 -6.54 -14.14 -3.27
CA GLY A 104 -6.63 -15.48 -3.83
C GLY A 104 -6.60 -16.59 -2.78
N GLU A 105 -5.70 -16.53 -1.79
CA GLU A 105 -5.61 -17.50 -0.69
C GLU A 105 -6.92 -17.61 0.11
N TYR A 106 -7.60 -16.48 0.34
CA TYR A 106 -8.88 -16.47 1.04
C TYR A 106 -10.06 -16.88 0.15
N LEU A 107 -9.87 -17.07 -1.16
CA LEU A 107 -10.90 -17.36 -2.15
C LEU A 107 -11.99 -16.28 -2.19
N PHE A 108 -11.57 -15.01 -2.10
CA PHE A 108 -12.48 -13.88 -2.22
C PHE A 108 -12.94 -13.67 -3.65
N PHE A 109 -14.05 -12.94 -3.81
CA PHE A 109 -14.56 -12.60 -5.13
C PHE A 109 -13.57 -11.74 -5.90
N GLY A 110 -12.84 -10.87 -5.20
CA GLY A 110 -11.78 -10.06 -5.78
C GLY A 110 -11.28 -8.99 -4.84
N ILE A 111 -10.87 -7.88 -5.43
CA ILE A 111 -10.23 -6.74 -4.77
C ILE A 111 -10.95 -5.43 -5.14
N GLY A 112 -10.89 -4.45 -4.25
CA GLY A 112 -11.41 -3.09 -4.49
C GLY A 112 -10.33 -2.03 -4.27
N TYR A 113 -10.16 -1.11 -5.21
CA TYR A 113 -9.16 -0.05 -5.10
C TYR A 113 -9.75 1.24 -4.53
N TRP A 114 -9.03 1.84 -3.59
CA TRP A 114 -9.19 3.27 -3.29
C TRP A 114 -7.90 4.02 -3.63
N ASN A 115 -7.86 4.89 -4.64
CA ASN A 115 -8.86 5.08 -5.69
C ASN A 115 -8.19 5.12 -7.07
N LEU A 116 -9.01 5.10 -8.13
CA LEU A 116 -8.56 5.02 -9.52
C LEU A 116 -7.74 6.25 -9.98
N MET A 117 -7.98 7.42 -9.38
CA MET A 117 -7.46 8.72 -9.86
C MET A 117 -5.97 8.96 -9.54
N ARG A 118 -5.22 7.90 -9.19
CA ARG A 118 -3.77 7.94 -9.03
C ARG A 118 -3.10 6.98 -10.02
N PRO A 119 -2.37 7.49 -11.03
CA PRO A 119 -1.70 6.64 -12.01
C PRO A 119 -0.74 5.65 -11.36
N PHE A 120 -0.88 4.37 -11.71
CA PHE A 120 0.02 3.30 -11.28
C PHE A 120 0.07 2.20 -12.34
N ARG A 121 0.68 2.48 -13.50
CA ARG A 121 0.68 1.56 -14.65
C ARG A 121 1.23 0.17 -14.32
N ALA A 122 2.34 0.10 -13.58
CA ALA A 122 2.97 -1.17 -13.23
C ALA A 122 2.02 -2.10 -12.46
N ASN A 123 1.16 -1.53 -11.62
CA ASN A 123 0.14 -2.28 -10.90
C ASN A 123 -0.88 -2.96 -11.83
N TRP A 124 -1.38 -2.25 -12.83
CA TRP A 124 -2.35 -2.79 -13.78
C TRP A 124 -1.73 -3.87 -14.68
N LEU A 125 -0.45 -3.71 -15.04
CA LEU A 125 0.30 -4.74 -15.76
C LEU A 125 0.47 -6.01 -14.90
N LEU A 126 0.79 -5.86 -13.61
CA LEU A 126 0.87 -6.97 -12.67
C LEU A 126 -0.49 -7.67 -12.54
N LEU A 127 -1.58 -6.92 -12.33
CA LEU A 127 -2.92 -7.50 -12.24
C LEU A 127 -3.28 -8.29 -13.51
N ASN A 128 -3.03 -7.70 -14.69
CA ASN A 128 -3.27 -8.37 -15.96
C ASN A 128 -2.45 -9.67 -16.09
N HIS A 129 -1.18 -9.66 -15.67
CA HIS A 129 -0.33 -10.84 -15.68
C HIS A 129 -0.82 -11.95 -14.74
N LEU A 130 -1.38 -11.61 -13.59
CA LEU A 130 -1.86 -12.60 -12.61
C LEU A 130 -3.23 -13.17 -12.98
N VAL A 131 -4.10 -12.37 -13.60
CA VAL A 131 -5.47 -12.79 -13.93
C VAL A 131 -5.57 -13.48 -15.29
N ASN A 132 -4.75 -13.10 -16.27
CA ASN A 132 -4.86 -13.59 -17.65
C ASN A 132 -3.83 -14.69 -18.00
N GLN A 133 -3.52 -15.58 -17.05
CA GLN A 133 -2.75 -16.80 -17.32
C GLN A 133 -3.68 -17.91 -17.83
N THR A 134 -4.13 -17.76 -19.08
CA THR A 134 -4.81 -18.79 -19.88
C THR A 134 -4.10 -18.96 -21.20
#